data_AF-A0A958AWI1-F1
#
_entry.id   AF-A0A958AWI1-F1
#
_cell.length_a   1.000
_cell.length_b   1.000
_cell.length_c   1.000
_cell.angle_alpha   90.00
_cell.angle_beta   90.00
_cell.angle_gamma   90.00
#
_symmetry.space_group_name_H-M   'P 1'
#
loop_
_entity.id
_entity.type
_entity.pdbx_description
1 polymer ?
#
loop_
_entity_poly.entity_id
_entity_poly.type
_entity_poly.pdbx_seq_one_letter_code
_entity_poly.pdbx_strand_id
1 'polypeptide(L)'
;MIDHSLQKGYGNVKRSCNSDWKSGQAGDAIHELAANSLRFLVEQCELIDLVSRVPGKQYVSFRRGTVIARPANQQHFITNLLEFEQLQRDWLDATILAQDWERLSYTTALAPCLAMEIFNRQNRKGPATYFECYIGHLFAKTFGVNPTKKARLSVLDREVLMTMDFLLDLGKQSPKIHLPVKMSTRERVVQAWSHQRLLDSAYGDGVYRGIMVLFSETKLDSRTLEVTEICVPDQWLVYQTLLAQIDRIYYFDIPERYLTLATEYPNVISIKPFGEFFTETERRAVLRS
;
A
#
# COMPACT_ATOMS: atom_id res chain seq x y z
N MET A 1 -17.12 8.62 21.89
CA MET A 1 -16.40 9.84 21.46
C MET A 1 -15.27 9.54 20.49
N ILE A 2 -14.43 8.52 20.74
CA ILE A 2 -13.26 8.21 19.89
C ILE A 2 -13.66 7.64 18.50
N ASP A 3 -14.67 6.78 18.41
CA ASP A 3 -15.18 6.27 17.12
C ASP A 3 -15.61 7.41 16.15
N HIS A 4 -16.23 8.47 16.68
CA HIS A 4 -16.61 9.66 15.89
C HIS A 4 -15.39 10.47 15.44
N SER A 5 -14.36 10.55 16.30
CA SER A 5 -13.08 11.20 15.96
C SER A 5 -12.39 10.47 14.80
N LEU A 6 -12.32 9.13 14.83
CA LEU A 6 -11.73 8.32 13.77
C LEU A 6 -12.50 8.46 12.45
N GLN A 7 -13.82 8.49 12.49
CA GLN A 7 -14.64 8.70 11.29
C GLN A 7 -14.40 10.10 10.68
N LYS A 8 -14.30 11.14 11.52
CA LYS A 8 -13.97 12.50 11.08
C LYS A 8 -12.55 12.57 10.49
N GLY A 9 -11.57 11.94 11.14
CA GLY A 9 -10.19 11.85 10.68
C GLY A 9 -10.08 11.15 9.32
N TYR A 10 -10.76 10.01 9.14
CA TYR A 10 -10.85 9.35 7.83
C TYR A 10 -11.49 10.23 6.76
N GLY A 11 -12.55 10.96 7.10
CA GLY A 11 -13.14 11.97 6.22
C GLY A 11 -12.15 13.07 5.84
N ASN A 12 -11.32 13.51 6.79
CA ASN A 12 -10.30 14.53 6.57
C ASN A 12 -9.21 14.04 5.60
N VAL A 13 -8.65 12.85 5.82
CA VAL A 13 -7.65 12.24 4.94
C VAL A 13 -8.12 12.22 3.49
N LYS A 14 -9.34 11.73 3.24
CA LYS A 14 -9.89 11.68 1.88
C LYS A 14 -9.99 13.06 1.25
N ARG A 15 -10.49 14.05 1.99
CA ARG A 15 -10.66 15.42 1.48
C ARG A 15 -9.30 16.05 1.16
N SER A 16 -8.35 15.97 2.09
CA SER A 16 -7.01 16.54 1.89
C SER A 16 -6.28 15.89 0.72
N CYS A 17 -6.30 14.54 0.64
CA CYS A 17 -5.66 13.83 -0.47
C CYS A 17 -6.32 14.15 -1.82
N ASN A 18 -7.65 14.14 -1.90
CA ASN A 18 -8.34 14.46 -3.16
C ASN A 18 -8.18 15.91 -3.60
N SER A 19 -7.92 16.83 -2.66
CA SER A 19 -7.62 18.23 -2.96
C SER A 19 -6.20 18.38 -3.50
N ASP A 20 -5.21 17.86 -2.78
CA ASP A 20 -3.81 17.92 -3.17
C ASP A 20 -3.02 16.79 -2.49
N TRP A 21 -2.75 15.72 -3.24
CA TRP A 21 -2.11 14.51 -2.75
C TRP A 21 -0.71 14.78 -2.17
N LYS A 22 0.06 15.71 -2.72
CA LYS A 22 1.42 16.03 -2.25
C LYS A 22 1.47 17.07 -1.12
N SER A 23 0.34 17.64 -0.72
CA SER A 23 0.30 18.72 0.28
C SER A 23 0.74 18.26 1.67
N GLY A 24 1.27 19.20 2.45
CA GLY A 24 1.52 18.98 3.89
C GLY A 24 0.23 18.60 4.63
N GLN A 25 -0.90 19.24 4.31
CA GLN A 25 -2.20 18.95 4.90
C GLN A 25 -2.66 17.50 4.69
N ALA A 26 -2.36 16.90 3.53
CA ALA A 26 -2.64 15.48 3.29
C ALA A 26 -1.77 14.60 4.21
N GLY A 27 -0.48 14.91 4.33
CA GLY A 27 0.44 14.23 5.25
C GLY A 27 0.00 14.32 6.70
N ASP A 28 -0.31 15.53 7.19
CA ASP A 28 -0.76 15.77 8.56
C ASP A 28 -2.02 14.97 8.89
N ALA A 29 -3.01 14.99 7.99
CA ALA A 29 -4.25 14.23 8.17
C ALA A 29 -4.00 12.72 8.24
N ILE A 30 -3.07 12.20 7.43
CA ILE A 30 -2.68 10.78 7.44
C ILE A 30 -2.04 10.43 8.78
N HIS A 31 -1.10 11.25 9.27
CA HIS A 31 -0.37 10.98 10.52
C HIS A 31 -1.29 11.06 11.73
N GLU A 32 -2.14 12.08 11.77
CA GLU A 32 -3.13 12.26 12.84
C GLU A 32 -4.09 11.07 12.89
N LEU A 33 -4.58 10.60 11.74
CA LEU A 33 -5.45 9.42 11.69
C LEU A 33 -4.70 8.16 12.12
N ALA A 34 -3.44 7.97 11.69
CA ALA A 34 -2.62 6.82 12.09
C ALA A 34 -2.40 6.78 13.61
N ALA A 35 -1.97 7.90 14.21
CA ALA A 35 -1.75 8.02 15.65
C ALA A 35 -3.05 7.78 16.45
N ASN A 36 -4.15 8.42 16.05
CA ASN A 36 -5.44 8.23 16.72
C ASN A 36 -5.98 6.80 16.56
N SER A 37 -5.73 6.15 15.42
CA SER A 37 -6.12 4.76 15.18
C SER A 37 -5.29 3.80 16.03
N LEU A 38 -3.97 4.00 16.13
CA LEU A 38 -3.13 3.19 17.00
C LEU A 38 -3.54 3.35 18.46
N ARG A 39 -3.79 4.59 18.92
CA ARG A 39 -4.29 4.87 20.27
C ARG A 39 -5.59 4.13 20.56
N PHE A 40 -6.53 4.17 19.63
CA PHE A 40 -7.77 3.41 19.72
C PHE A 40 -7.54 1.90 19.85
N LEU A 41 -6.65 1.33 19.03
CA LEU A 41 -6.35 -0.09 19.06
C LEU A 41 -5.72 -0.51 20.39
N VAL A 42 -4.77 0.26 20.91
CA VAL A 42 -4.05 -0.06 22.15
C VAL A 42 -4.90 0.17 23.40
N GLU A 43 -5.69 1.25 23.44
CA GLU A 43 -6.43 1.63 24.65
C GLU A 43 -7.83 1.02 24.75
N GLN A 44 -8.44 0.64 23.63
CA GLN A 44 -9.85 0.18 23.59
C GLN A 44 -10.07 -1.18 22.96
N CYS A 45 -9.01 -1.81 22.44
CA CYS A 45 -9.09 -3.15 21.90
C CYS A 45 -8.15 -4.08 22.66
N GLU A 46 -8.46 -5.36 22.62
CA GLU A 46 -7.61 -6.42 23.13
C GLU A 46 -6.65 -6.84 22.03
N LEU A 47 -5.34 -6.80 22.31
CA LEU A 47 -4.33 -7.40 21.45
C LEU A 47 -4.37 -8.93 21.64
N ILE A 48 -4.50 -9.66 20.55
CA ILE A 48 -4.55 -11.13 20.56
C ILE A 48 -3.48 -11.71 19.65
N ASP A 49 -2.82 -12.77 20.11
CA ASP A 49 -1.92 -13.56 19.29
C ASP A 49 -2.71 -14.42 18.30
N LEU A 50 -2.21 -14.53 17.07
CA LEU A 50 -2.79 -15.38 16.03
C LEU A 50 -1.92 -16.62 15.79
N VAL A 51 -2.55 -17.69 15.32
CA VAL A 51 -1.84 -18.92 14.95
C VAL A 51 -1.28 -18.76 13.55
N SER A 52 0.02 -18.46 13.44
CA SER A 52 0.67 -18.34 12.14
C SER A 52 0.87 -19.71 11.47
N ARG A 53 0.38 -19.86 10.23
CA ARG A 53 0.73 -20.94 9.30
C ARG A 53 1.72 -20.46 8.24
N VAL A 54 2.33 -19.29 8.44
CA VAL A 54 3.30 -18.68 7.52
C VAL A 54 4.69 -18.85 8.12
N PRO A 55 5.61 -19.57 7.45
CA PRO A 55 6.96 -19.79 7.96
C PRO A 55 7.69 -18.48 8.29
N GLY A 56 8.38 -18.45 9.43
CA GLY A 56 9.22 -17.31 9.84
C GLY A 56 8.47 -16.05 10.27
N LYS A 57 7.13 -16.03 10.22
CA LYS A 57 6.33 -14.85 10.56
C LYS A 57 5.37 -15.13 11.71
N GLN A 58 5.21 -14.13 12.58
CA GLN A 58 4.24 -14.13 13.66
C GLN A 58 3.27 -12.98 13.46
N TYR A 59 2.01 -13.21 13.83
CA TYR A 59 0.94 -12.28 13.59
C TYR A 59 0.13 -12.05 14.86
N VAL A 60 -0.30 -10.81 15.02
CA VAL A 60 -1.24 -10.39 16.06
C VAL A 60 -2.47 -9.76 15.39
N SER A 61 -3.55 -9.60 16.15
CA SER A 61 -4.71 -8.81 15.75
C SER A 61 -5.26 -8.04 16.95
N PHE A 62 -6.20 -7.15 16.67
CA PHE A 62 -6.95 -6.42 17.66
C PHE A 62 -8.41 -6.88 17.64
N ARG A 63 -8.97 -7.05 18.84
CA ARG A 63 -10.33 -7.49 19.08
C ARG A 63 -11.10 -6.46 19.92
N ARG A 64 -12.34 -6.17 19.54
CA ARG A 64 -13.30 -5.44 20.40
C ARG A 64 -14.65 -6.15 20.32
N GLY A 65 -15.07 -6.74 21.44
CA GLY A 65 -16.22 -7.65 21.47
C GLY A 65 -15.99 -8.86 20.56
N THR A 66 -16.90 -9.09 19.62
CA THR A 66 -16.82 -10.22 18.66
C THR A 66 -16.11 -9.89 17.36
N VAL A 67 -15.61 -8.66 17.21
CA VAL A 67 -14.96 -8.19 15.99
C VAL A 67 -13.46 -8.34 16.12
N ILE A 68 -12.85 -9.02 15.16
CA ILE A 68 -11.40 -9.21 15.05
C ILE A 68 -10.95 -8.56 13.75
N ALA A 69 -9.93 -7.70 13.82
CA ALA A 69 -9.34 -7.08 12.64
C ALA A 69 -8.47 -8.07 11.85
N ARG A 70 -8.05 -7.68 10.65
CA ARG A 70 -7.06 -8.45 9.89
C ARG A 70 -5.72 -8.59 10.65
N PRO A 71 -4.87 -9.56 10.26
CA PRO A 71 -3.56 -9.76 10.88
C PRO A 71 -2.61 -8.57 10.69
N ALA A 72 -1.78 -8.33 11.69
CA ALA A 72 -0.61 -7.45 11.63
C ALA A 72 0.65 -8.28 11.90
N ASN A 73 1.66 -8.16 11.05
CA ASN A 73 2.94 -8.84 11.25
C ASN A 73 3.66 -8.21 12.44
N GLN A 74 3.93 -9.01 13.47
CA GLN A 74 4.47 -8.55 14.74
C GLN A 74 5.87 -7.92 14.61
N GLN A 75 6.66 -8.35 13.61
CA GLN A 75 7.99 -7.79 13.37
C GLN A 75 7.93 -6.33 12.89
N HIS A 76 6.88 -5.94 12.17
CA HIS A 76 6.77 -4.63 11.54
C HIS A 76 5.80 -3.69 12.25
N PHE A 77 4.77 -4.22 12.91
CA PHE A 77 3.73 -3.41 13.54
C PHE A 77 4.16 -2.90 14.92
N ILE A 78 4.06 -1.58 15.12
CA ILE A 78 4.38 -0.91 16.38
C ILE A 78 3.13 -0.90 17.25
N THR A 79 3.21 -1.47 18.45
CA THR A 79 2.14 -1.46 19.46
C THR A 79 2.38 -0.43 20.57
N ASN A 80 3.59 0.07 20.73
CA ASN A 80 3.94 1.08 21.71
C ASN A 80 3.67 2.49 21.16
N LEU A 81 2.73 3.22 21.78
CA LEU A 81 2.35 4.57 21.35
C LEU A 81 3.50 5.57 21.44
N LEU A 82 4.32 5.51 22.49
CA LEU A 82 5.44 6.44 22.67
C LEU A 82 6.52 6.20 21.61
N GLU A 83 6.78 4.94 21.28
CA GLU A 83 7.69 4.57 20.19
C GLU A 83 7.17 5.11 18.86
N PHE A 84 5.89 4.88 18.54
CA PHE A 84 5.29 5.36 17.30
C PHE A 84 5.37 6.89 17.19
N GLU A 85 5.01 7.62 18.24
CA GLU A 85 5.08 9.09 18.28
C GLU A 85 6.52 9.61 18.17
N GLN A 86 7.51 8.89 18.73
CA GLN A 86 8.91 9.23 18.57
C GLN A 86 9.37 9.06 17.13
N LEU A 87 9.09 7.91 16.50
CA LEU A 87 9.46 7.67 15.10
C LEU A 87 8.77 8.66 14.15
N GLN A 88 7.54 9.07 14.45
CA GLN A 88 6.89 10.14 13.69
C GLN A 88 7.65 11.46 13.76
N ARG A 89 8.14 11.86 14.95
CA ARG A 89 8.98 13.05 15.10
C ARG A 89 10.28 12.91 14.32
N ASP A 90 10.98 11.78 14.48
CA ASP A 90 12.24 11.51 13.79
C ASP A 90 12.08 11.56 12.26
N TRP A 91 10.94 11.11 11.74
CA TRP A 91 10.65 11.23 10.32
C TRP A 91 10.40 12.68 9.88
N LEU A 92 9.64 13.45 10.65
CA LEU A 92 9.41 14.87 10.36
C LEU A 92 10.70 15.69 10.41
N ASP A 93 11.62 15.32 11.30
CA ASP A 93 12.94 15.95 11.46
C ASP A 93 14.00 15.39 10.48
N ALA A 94 13.61 14.44 9.61
CA ALA A 94 14.50 13.76 8.66
C ALA A 94 15.71 13.05 9.30
N THR A 95 15.55 12.54 10.52
CA THR A 95 16.57 11.80 11.29
C THR A 95 16.28 10.30 11.42
N ILE A 96 15.13 9.84 10.91
CA ILE A 96 14.70 8.44 11.00
C ILE A 96 15.64 7.47 10.27
N LEU A 97 15.93 6.33 10.88
CA LEU A 97 16.69 5.24 10.27
C LEU A 97 15.82 4.42 9.32
N ALA A 98 16.43 3.76 8.32
CA ALA A 98 15.69 2.98 7.32
C ALA A 98 14.79 1.88 7.93
N GLN A 99 15.30 1.11 8.89
CA GLN A 99 14.54 0.06 9.57
C GLN A 99 13.34 0.63 10.35
N ASP A 100 13.53 1.77 11.01
CA ASP A 100 12.48 2.42 11.78
C ASP A 100 11.43 3.05 10.87
N TRP A 101 11.86 3.58 9.72
CA TRP A 101 10.97 4.07 8.68
C TRP A 101 10.08 2.95 8.15
N GLU A 102 10.60 1.74 7.94
CA GLU A 102 9.79 0.60 7.49
C GLU A 102 8.70 0.26 8.50
N ARG A 103 9.04 0.19 9.79
CA ARG A 103 8.08 -0.09 10.89
C ARG A 103 7.04 1.02 11.03
N LEU A 104 7.49 2.29 10.97
CA LEU A 104 6.61 3.45 11.00
C LEU A 104 5.65 3.45 9.81
N SER A 105 6.16 3.19 8.60
CA SER A 105 5.37 3.17 7.37
C SER A 105 4.37 2.02 7.39
N TYR A 106 4.79 0.83 7.80
CA TYR A 106 3.91 -0.34 7.99
C TYR A 106 2.76 -0.03 8.95
N THR A 107 3.08 0.52 10.11
CA THR A 107 2.09 0.85 11.14
C THR A 107 1.17 1.98 10.68
N THR A 108 1.70 3.00 10.01
CA THR A 108 0.92 4.12 9.44
C THR A 108 -0.06 3.61 8.39
N ALA A 109 0.36 2.71 7.51
CA ALA A 109 -0.51 2.10 6.50
C ALA A 109 -1.60 1.21 7.11
N LEU A 110 -1.29 0.48 8.18
CA LEU A 110 -2.17 -0.57 8.70
C LEU A 110 -3.08 -0.13 9.85
N ALA A 111 -2.62 0.69 10.80
CA ALA A 111 -3.38 0.98 12.02
C ALA A 111 -4.79 1.56 11.73
N PRO A 112 -4.98 2.53 10.81
CA PRO A 112 -6.31 2.99 10.43
C PRO A 112 -7.17 1.91 9.78
N CYS A 113 -6.57 0.99 9.02
CA CYS A 113 -7.26 -0.15 8.44
C CYS A 113 -7.85 -1.05 9.53
N LEU A 114 -7.04 -1.43 10.54
CA LEU A 114 -7.47 -2.27 11.66
C LEU A 114 -8.57 -1.59 12.47
N ALA A 115 -8.37 -0.30 12.79
CA ALA A 115 -9.35 0.47 13.54
C ALA A 115 -10.70 0.52 12.80
N MET A 116 -10.71 0.86 11.51
CA MET A 116 -11.94 0.92 10.71
C MET A 116 -12.68 -0.41 10.64
N GLU A 117 -11.96 -1.54 10.57
CA GLU A 117 -12.58 -2.86 10.59
C GLU A 117 -13.30 -3.15 11.91
N ILE A 118 -12.79 -2.59 13.01
CA ILE A 118 -13.38 -2.74 14.34
C ILE A 118 -14.56 -1.78 14.54
N PHE A 119 -14.38 -0.47 14.35
CA PHE A 119 -15.39 0.53 14.69
C PHE A 119 -16.42 0.79 13.57
N ASN A 120 -16.13 0.42 12.31
CA ASN A 120 -17.01 0.67 11.17
C ASN A 120 -17.02 -0.48 10.14
N ARG A 121 -17.51 -1.65 10.57
CA ARG A 121 -17.61 -2.88 9.75
C ARG A 121 -18.40 -2.73 8.44
N GLN A 122 -19.32 -1.77 8.37
CA GLN A 122 -20.12 -1.55 7.16
C GLN A 122 -19.26 -0.93 6.04
N ASN A 123 -18.20 -0.18 6.40
CA ASN A 123 -17.28 0.42 5.45
C ASN A 123 -16.18 -0.55 4.99
N ARG A 124 -16.57 -1.60 4.26
CA ARG A 124 -15.64 -2.62 3.77
C ARG A 124 -14.55 -2.08 2.82
N LYS A 125 -14.81 -0.95 2.15
CA LYS A 125 -13.84 -0.29 1.24
C LYS A 125 -12.91 0.68 1.97
N GLY A 126 -13.27 1.11 3.19
CA GLY A 126 -12.55 2.12 3.97
C GLY A 126 -11.04 1.88 4.06
N PRO A 127 -10.61 0.69 4.53
CA PRO A 127 -9.20 0.31 4.59
C PRO A 127 -8.46 0.47 3.26
N ALA A 128 -9.01 -0.06 2.16
CA ALA A 128 -8.37 0.03 0.85
C ALA A 128 -8.26 1.48 0.35
N THR A 129 -9.31 2.28 0.55
CA THR A 129 -9.28 3.71 0.19
C THR A 129 -8.28 4.49 1.05
N TYR A 130 -8.15 4.20 2.34
CA TYR A 130 -7.12 4.82 3.18
C TYR A 130 -5.72 4.45 2.71
N PHE A 131 -5.49 3.17 2.40
CA PHE A 131 -4.20 2.72 1.89
C PHE A 131 -3.84 3.41 0.56
N GLU A 132 -4.82 3.56 -0.35
CA GLU A 132 -4.63 4.37 -1.56
C GLU A 132 -4.28 5.83 -1.22
N CYS A 133 -4.94 6.47 -0.24
CA CYS A 133 -4.59 7.80 0.24
C CYS A 133 -3.12 7.88 0.69
N TYR A 134 -2.67 6.92 1.49
CA TYR A 134 -1.30 6.89 2.00
C TYR A 134 -0.27 6.71 0.87
N ILE A 135 -0.43 5.69 0.03
CA ILE A 135 0.52 5.41 -1.06
C ILE A 135 0.49 6.53 -2.12
N GLY A 136 -0.70 7.04 -2.46
CA GLY A 136 -0.84 8.17 -3.37
C GLY A 136 -0.14 9.42 -2.84
N HIS A 137 -0.26 9.73 -1.54
CA HIS A 137 0.44 10.85 -0.91
C HIS A 137 1.96 10.68 -1.00
N LEU A 138 2.47 9.51 -0.62
CA LEU A 138 3.90 9.20 -0.67
C LEU A 138 4.48 9.40 -2.07
N PHE A 139 3.88 8.77 -3.08
CA PHE A 139 4.34 8.91 -4.47
C PHE A 139 4.21 10.35 -4.98
N ALA A 140 3.11 11.03 -4.65
CA ALA A 140 2.90 12.42 -5.07
C ALA A 140 3.94 13.37 -4.49
N LYS A 141 4.31 13.16 -3.21
CA LYS A 141 5.35 13.92 -2.53
C LYS A 141 6.73 13.62 -3.11
N THR A 142 7.05 12.35 -3.31
CA THR A 142 8.34 11.90 -3.90
C THR A 142 8.56 12.47 -5.30
N PHE A 143 7.55 12.43 -6.17
CA PHE A 143 7.69 12.87 -7.55
C PHE A 143 7.27 14.33 -7.78
N GLY A 144 6.75 15.01 -6.77
CA GLY A 144 6.27 16.38 -6.87
C GLY A 144 5.02 16.56 -7.77
N VAL A 145 4.32 15.48 -8.11
CA VAL A 145 3.18 15.46 -9.05
C VAL A 145 1.99 14.74 -8.43
N ASN A 146 0.79 15.34 -8.53
CA ASN A 146 -0.43 14.67 -8.08
C ASN A 146 -0.86 13.58 -9.07
N PRO A 147 -1.26 12.40 -8.59
CA PRO A 147 -1.73 11.33 -9.45
C PRO A 147 -3.13 11.63 -10.00
N THR A 148 -3.44 11.04 -11.15
CA THR A 148 -4.81 10.94 -11.68
C THR A 148 -5.29 9.49 -11.65
N LYS A 149 -6.59 9.29 -11.50
CA LYS A 149 -7.22 7.95 -11.56
C LYS A 149 -7.82 7.63 -12.92
N LYS A 150 -7.54 8.44 -13.94
CA LYS A 150 -8.22 8.42 -15.24
C LYS A 150 -7.22 8.35 -16.39
N ALA A 151 -7.36 7.32 -17.23
CA ALA A 151 -6.71 7.24 -18.55
C ALA A 151 -7.72 7.56 -19.65
N ARG A 152 -7.27 8.20 -20.73
CA ARG A 152 -8.09 8.47 -21.92
C ARG A 152 -7.55 7.66 -23.09
N LEU A 153 -8.30 6.67 -23.53
CA LEU A 153 -7.88 5.75 -24.58
C LEU A 153 -8.65 6.09 -25.86
N SER A 154 -7.93 6.25 -26.97
CA SER A 154 -8.54 6.41 -28.28
C SER A 154 -8.90 5.02 -28.84
N VAL A 155 -10.19 4.76 -29.04
CA VAL A 155 -10.71 3.47 -29.52
C VAL A 155 -11.75 3.75 -30.60
N LEU A 156 -11.47 3.32 -31.83
CA LEU A 156 -12.37 3.47 -32.99
C LEU A 156 -12.91 4.91 -33.14
N ASP A 157 -12.00 5.88 -33.19
CA ASP A 157 -12.27 7.32 -33.29
C ASP A 157 -13.09 7.91 -32.13
N ARG A 158 -13.12 7.24 -30.97
CA ARG A 158 -13.76 7.72 -29.74
C ARG A 158 -12.79 7.76 -28.58
N GLU A 159 -12.95 8.77 -27.73
CA GLU A 159 -12.23 8.88 -26.46
C GLU A 159 -12.98 8.10 -25.37
N VAL A 160 -12.38 7.03 -24.89
CA VAL A 160 -12.91 6.21 -23.79
C VAL A 160 -12.17 6.54 -22.50
N LEU A 161 -12.91 6.95 -21.47
CA LEU A 161 -12.35 7.19 -20.15
C LEU A 161 -12.31 5.91 -19.34
N MET A 162 -11.11 5.49 -18.96
CA MET A 162 -10.90 4.35 -18.06
C MET A 162 -10.50 4.81 -16.67
N THR A 163 -11.06 4.16 -15.65
CA THR A 163 -10.66 4.36 -14.25
C THR A 163 -9.56 3.36 -13.91
N MET A 164 -8.47 3.87 -13.33
CA MET A 164 -7.31 3.10 -12.86
C MET A 164 -6.99 3.55 -11.42
N ASP A 165 -6.11 2.81 -10.74
CA ASP A 165 -5.75 3.12 -9.34
C ASP A 165 -5.05 4.49 -9.28
N PHE A 166 -3.84 4.61 -9.87
CA PHE A 166 -3.14 5.88 -10.05
C PHE A 166 -2.28 5.90 -11.30
N LEU A 167 -2.16 7.08 -11.91
CA LEU A 167 -1.25 7.41 -12.99
C LEU A 167 -0.50 8.70 -12.63
N LEU A 168 0.81 8.73 -12.78
CA LEU A 168 1.63 9.93 -12.55
C LEU A 168 2.33 10.35 -13.84
N ASP A 169 2.17 11.60 -14.23
CA ASP A 169 2.85 12.19 -15.38
C ASP A 169 4.09 12.94 -14.90
N LEU A 170 5.26 12.34 -15.07
CA LEU A 170 6.54 12.89 -14.61
C LEU A 170 7.11 13.96 -15.56
N GLY A 171 6.40 14.31 -16.63
CA GLY A 171 6.85 15.24 -17.66
C GLY A 171 7.62 14.56 -18.80
N LYS A 172 7.99 15.36 -19.81
CA LYS A 172 8.41 14.88 -21.15
C LYS A 172 9.69 14.02 -21.19
N GLN A 173 10.51 14.05 -20.14
CA GLN A 173 11.80 13.37 -20.08
C GLN A 173 11.80 12.10 -19.22
N SER A 174 10.65 11.73 -18.66
CA SER A 174 10.54 10.54 -17.81
C SER A 174 9.31 9.72 -18.20
N PRO A 175 9.39 8.38 -18.14
CA PRO A 175 8.22 7.55 -18.33
C PRO A 175 7.18 7.90 -17.26
N LYS A 176 5.91 7.90 -17.65
CA LYS A 176 4.79 8.03 -16.73
C LYS A 176 4.74 6.80 -15.84
N ILE A 177 4.15 6.91 -14.65
CA ILE A 177 3.98 5.77 -13.76
C ILE A 177 2.54 5.31 -13.82
N HIS A 178 2.35 4.00 -13.95
CA HIS A 178 1.11 3.33 -13.61
C HIS A 178 1.27 2.67 -12.24
N LEU A 179 0.46 3.10 -11.28
CA LEU A 179 0.60 2.73 -9.87
C LEU A 179 -0.65 1.99 -9.35
N PRO A 180 -0.75 0.66 -9.58
CA PRO A 180 -1.71 -0.18 -8.89
C PRO A 180 -1.42 -0.25 -7.39
N VAL A 181 -2.46 -0.08 -6.56
CA VAL A 181 -2.34 -0.09 -5.09
C VAL A 181 -3.39 -1.00 -4.48
N LYS A 182 -2.98 -2.05 -3.75
CA LYS A 182 -3.94 -3.01 -3.16
C LYS A 182 -3.49 -3.50 -1.78
N MET A 183 -4.42 -3.57 -0.83
CA MET A 183 -4.13 -4.18 0.47
C MET A 183 -3.87 -5.68 0.38
N SER A 184 -4.59 -6.38 -0.50
CA SER A 184 -4.32 -7.76 -0.91
C SER A 184 -4.84 -7.92 -2.34
N THR A 185 -4.25 -8.82 -3.10
CA THR A 185 -4.52 -8.88 -4.54
C THR A 185 -5.68 -9.80 -4.89
N ARG A 186 -5.72 -11.00 -4.30
CA ARG A 186 -6.73 -12.04 -4.58
C ARG A 186 -6.91 -12.22 -6.10
N GLU A 187 -8.12 -12.49 -6.58
CA GLU A 187 -8.44 -12.61 -8.00
C GLU A 187 -8.24 -11.31 -8.80
N ARG A 188 -8.26 -10.15 -8.14
CA ARG A 188 -8.18 -8.83 -8.80
C ARG A 188 -6.77 -8.42 -9.18
N VAL A 189 -5.78 -9.26 -8.90
CA VAL A 189 -4.37 -9.02 -9.26
C VAL A 189 -4.19 -8.76 -10.75
N VAL A 190 -4.93 -9.50 -11.59
CA VAL A 190 -4.89 -9.41 -13.06
C VAL A 190 -5.21 -8.01 -13.59
N GLN A 191 -5.97 -7.21 -12.83
CA GLN A 191 -6.32 -5.85 -13.23
C GLN A 191 -5.07 -4.96 -13.39
N ALA A 192 -4.03 -5.17 -12.57
CA ALA A 192 -2.78 -4.43 -12.68
C ALA A 192 -2.11 -4.65 -14.04
N TRP A 193 -1.92 -5.92 -14.42
CA TRP A 193 -1.34 -6.26 -15.73
C TRP A 193 -2.25 -5.90 -16.90
N SER A 194 -3.57 -6.07 -16.75
CA SER A 194 -4.53 -5.71 -17.81
C SER A 194 -4.51 -4.21 -18.08
N HIS A 195 -4.47 -3.38 -17.04
CA HIS A 195 -4.33 -1.93 -17.21
C HIS A 195 -2.99 -1.57 -17.82
N GLN A 196 -1.89 -2.20 -17.39
CA GLN A 196 -0.57 -1.97 -18.00
C GLN A 196 -0.60 -2.29 -19.51
N ARG A 197 -1.16 -3.44 -19.90
CA ARG A 197 -1.29 -3.83 -21.31
C ARG A 197 -2.08 -2.81 -22.14
N LEU A 198 -3.16 -2.27 -21.57
CA LEU A 198 -3.96 -1.24 -22.23
C LEU A 198 -3.18 0.06 -22.41
N LEU A 199 -2.39 0.47 -21.40
CA LEU A 199 -1.54 1.65 -21.50
C LEU A 199 -0.44 1.46 -22.55
N ASP A 200 0.22 0.30 -22.55
CA ASP A 200 1.25 -0.06 -23.53
C ASP A 200 0.67 -0.02 -24.96
N SER A 201 -0.51 -0.61 -25.14
CA SER A 201 -1.18 -0.65 -26.46
C SER A 201 -1.66 0.73 -26.92
N ALA A 202 -2.11 1.60 -25.99
CA ALA A 202 -2.69 2.89 -26.34
C ALA A 202 -1.66 4.01 -26.51
N TYR A 203 -0.54 3.95 -25.78
CA TYR A 203 0.46 5.02 -25.75
C TYR A 203 1.83 4.59 -26.26
N GLY A 204 2.07 3.29 -26.42
CA GLY A 204 3.35 2.70 -26.79
C GLY A 204 4.10 2.13 -25.60
N ASP A 205 4.87 1.08 -25.86
CA ASP A 205 5.67 0.36 -24.86
C ASP A 205 6.65 1.32 -24.16
N GLY A 206 6.73 1.22 -22.83
CA GLY A 206 7.68 2.01 -22.02
C GLY A 206 7.26 3.46 -21.77
N VAL A 207 6.14 3.94 -22.33
CA VAL A 207 5.57 5.25 -21.98
C VAL A 207 5.05 5.26 -20.56
N TYR A 208 4.36 4.19 -20.15
CA TYR A 208 3.97 3.95 -18.76
C TYR A 208 4.82 2.83 -18.16
N ARG A 209 5.43 3.10 -17.01
CA ARG A 209 6.13 2.12 -16.21
C ARG A 209 5.23 1.64 -15.07
N GLY A 210 4.95 0.34 -15.04
CA GLY A 210 4.17 -0.26 -13.96
C GLY A 210 4.98 -0.36 -12.67
N ILE A 211 4.49 0.27 -11.60
CA ILE A 211 4.99 0.09 -10.24
C ILE A 211 3.80 -0.32 -9.37
N MET A 212 3.79 -1.55 -8.87
CA MET A 212 2.68 -2.04 -8.04
C MET A 212 3.05 -1.99 -6.56
N VAL A 213 2.14 -1.51 -5.71
CA VAL A 213 2.34 -1.46 -4.26
C VAL A 213 1.25 -2.26 -3.55
N LEU A 214 1.68 -3.24 -2.76
CA LEU A 214 0.81 -4.21 -2.11
C LEU A 214 1.07 -4.22 -0.61
N PHE A 215 0.04 -4.45 0.19
CA PHE A 215 0.25 -4.57 1.63
C PHE A 215 0.69 -5.98 2.03
N SER A 216 -0.17 -7.00 1.88
CA SER A 216 0.13 -8.40 2.19
C SER A 216 -0.80 -9.35 1.42
N GLU A 217 -0.51 -10.66 1.43
CA GLU A 217 -1.45 -11.70 0.96
C GLU A 217 -2.07 -12.53 2.08
N THR A 218 -2.07 -11.99 3.30
CA THR A 218 -2.58 -12.70 4.46
C THR A 218 -4.11 -12.92 4.40
N LYS A 219 -4.54 -14.04 4.97
CA LYS A 219 -5.93 -14.41 5.19
C LYS A 219 -6.05 -14.93 6.62
N LEU A 220 -6.94 -14.31 7.40
CA LEU A 220 -7.34 -14.78 8.72
C LEU A 220 -8.55 -15.72 8.60
N ASP A 221 -8.46 -16.90 9.21
CA ASP A 221 -9.63 -17.67 9.59
C ASP A 221 -10.10 -17.22 10.98
N SER A 222 -11.26 -16.58 11.06
CA SER A 222 -11.76 -16.01 12.32
C SER A 222 -12.22 -17.06 13.34
N ARG A 223 -12.37 -18.33 12.94
CA ARG A 223 -12.80 -19.42 13.85
C ARG A 223 -11.60 -20.07 14.51
N THR A 224 -10.54 -20.35 13.74
CA THR A 224 -9.31 -20.98 14.25
C THR A 224 -8.25 -19.96 14.66
N LEU A 225 -8.45 -18.69 14.31
CA LEU A 225 -7.47 -17.60 14.46
C LEU A 225 -6.17 -17.87 13.67
N GLU A 226 -6.25 -18.68 12.62
CA GLU A 226 -5.10 -19.03 11.80
C GLU A 226 -4.85 -18.00 10.70
N VAL A 227 -3.59 -17.67 10.50
CA VAL A 227 -3.12 -16.82 9.40
C VAL A 227 -2.43 -17.65 8.33
N THR A 228 -2.90 -17.53 7.10
CA THR A 228 -2.31 -18.15 5.90
C THR A 228 -2.02 -17.08 4.85
N GLU A 229 -1.17 -17.38 3.87
CA GLU A 229 -0.95 -16.52 2.69
C GLU A 229 -1.61 -17.14 1.46
N ILE A 230 -2.34 -16.34 0.69
CA ILE A 230 -2.97 -16.77 -0.56
C ILE A 230 -2.16 -16.24 -1.75
N CYS A 231 -1.31 -17.11 -2.30
CA CYS A 231 -0.40 -16.76 -3.39
C CYS A 231 -0.64 -17.62 -4.63
N VAL A 232 -0.45 -17.01 -5.80
CA VAL A 232 -0.60 -17.61 -7.14
C VAL A 232 0.62 -17.30 -8.02
N PRO A 233 1.83 -17.75 -7.65
CA PRO A 233 3.09 -17.36 -8.32
C PRO A 233 3.12 -17.72 -9.81
N ASP A 234 2.65 -18.90 -10.19
CA ASP A 234 2.62 -19.31 -11.61
C ASP A 234 1.72 -18.38 -12.44
N GLN A 235 0.61 -17.93 -11.87
CA GLN A 235 -0.29 -16.99 -12.51
C GLN A 235 0.38 -15.61 -12.70
N TRP A 236 1.17 -15.16 -11.73
CA TRP A 236 1.97 -13.94 -11.86
C TRP A 236 3.02 -14.07 -12.93
N LEU A 237 3.69 -15.22 -13.03
CA LEU A 237 4.66 -15.49 -14.09
C LEU A 237 4.00 -15.43 -15.47
N VAL A 238 2.82 -16.06 -15.63
CA VAL A 238 2.02 -15.97 -16.86
C VAL A 238 1.67 -14.52 -17.19
N TYR A 239 1.24 -13.73 -16.21
CA TYR A 239 0.89 -12.32 -16.46
C TYR A 239 2.09 -11.48 -16.84
N GLN A 240 3.21 -11.66 -16.13
CA GLN A 240 4.43 -10.92 -16.41
C GLN A 240 4.99 -11.27 -17.80
N THR A 241 4.95 -12.54 -18.20
CA THR A 241 5.54 -13.00 -19.47
C THR A 241 4.62 -12.82 -20.68
N LEU A 242 3.31 -13.04 -20.53
CA LEU A 242 2.37 -13.13 -21.65
C LEU A 242 1.36 -11.97 -21.72
N LEU A 243 1.16 -11.21 -20.64
CA LEU A 243 0.18 -10.12 -20.61
C LEU A 243 0.82 -8.73 -20.67
N ALA A 244 1.64 -8.37 -19.68
CA ALA A 244 2.36 -7.09 -19.64
C ALA A 244 3.52 -7.14 -18.64
N GLN A 245 4.44 -6.19 -18.71
CA GLN A 245 5.55 -6.10 -17.77
C GLN A 245 5.26 -5.04 -16.70
N ILE A 246 5.19 -5.45 -15.43
CA ILE A 246 5.26 -4.54 -14.28
C ILE A 246 6.74 -4.45 -13.86
N ASP A 247 7.32 -3.25 -13.86
CA ASP A 247 8.75 -3.01 -13.61
C ASP A 247 9.16 -3.36 -12.18
N ARG A 248 8.33 -2.97 -11.20
CA ARG A 248 8.58 -3.19 -9.78
C ARG A 248 7.30 -3.52 -9.04
N ILE A 249 7.39 -4.47 -8.12
CA ILE A 249 6.32 -4.82 -7.19
C ILE A 249 6.87 -4.67 -5.77
N TYR A 250 6.24 -3.81 -4.97
CA TYR A 250 6.62 -3.57 -3.58
C TYR A 250 5.57 -4.13 -2.62
N TYR A 251 6.04 -4.70 -1.52
CA TYR A 251 5.19 -5.23 -0.46
C TYR A 251 5.59 -4.67 0.91
N PHE A 252 4.60 -4.46 1.78
CA PHE A 252 4.84 -4.20 3.20
C PHE A 252 5.11 -5.50 3.98
N ASP A 253 4.45 -6.59 3.61
CA ASP A 253 4.65 -7.94 4.16
C ASP A 253 4.72 -8.93 2.98
N ILE A 254 5.94 -9.18 2.47
CA ILE A 254 6.17 -9.95 1.24
C ILE A 254 5.92 -11.44 1.50
N PRO A 255 5.06 -12.13 0.75
CA PRO A 255 4.92 -13.58 0.86
C PRO A 255 6.19 -14.32 0.42
N GLU A 256 6.60 -15.34 1.16
CA GLU A 256 7.83 -16.09 0.87
C GLU A 256 7.79 -16.70 -0.54
N ARG A 257 6.63 -17.22 -0.96
CA ARG A 257 6.42 -17.80 -2.29
C ARG A 257 6.69 -16.80 -3.43
N TYR A 258 6.46 -15.51 -3.19
CA TYR A 258 6.74 -14.46 -4.15
C TYR A 258 8.20 -14.00 -4.11
N LEU A 259 8.86 -14.02 -2.93
CA LEU A 259 10.31 -13.87 -2.86
C LEU A 259 11.01 -14.98 -3.66
N THR A 260 10.62 -16.24 -3.45
CA THR A 260 11.15 -17.38 -4.19
C THR A 260 10.97 -17.20 -5.69
N LEU A 261 9.76 -16.80 -6.15
CA LEU A 261 9.50 -16.52 -7.57
C LEU A 261 10.44 -15.44 -8.14
N ALA A 262 10.68 -14.36 -7.40
CA ALA A 262 11.58 -13.29 -7.84
C ALA A 262 13.05 -13.73 -7.85
N THR A 263 13.46 -14.61 -6.94
CA THR A 263 14.81 -15.22 -6.93
C THR A 263 15.00 -16.20 -8.09
N GLU A 264 13.99 -17.00 -8.42
CA GLU A 264 14.04 -17.96 -9.52
C GLU A 264 14.00 -17.28 -10.90
N TYR A 265 13.25 -16.18 -11.04
CA TYR A 265 13.08 -15.45 -12.31
C TYR A 265 13.44 -13.96 -12.20
N PRO A 266 14.69 -13.61 -11.84
CA PRO A 266 15.09 -12.24 -11.50
C PRO A 266 15.05 -11.27 -12.70
N ASN A 267 15.13 -11.80 -13.93
CA ASN A 267 15.02 -11.02 -15.16
C ASN A 267 13.57 -10.82 -15.63
N VAL A 268 12.61 -11.50 -14.99
CA VAL A 268 11.19 -11.47 -15.38
C VAL A 268 10.38 -10.68 -14.38
N ILE A 269 10.56 -10.93 -13.08
CA ILE A 269 9.76 -10.31 -12.02
C ILE A 269 10.62 -9.81 -10.88
N SER A 270 10.35 -8.58 -10.45
CA SER A 270 11.08 -7.93 -9.35
C SER A 270 10.12 -7.59 -8.22
N ILE A 271 10.33 -8.26 -7.07
CA ILE A 271 9.53 -8.09 -5.86
C ILE A 271 10.45 -7.65 -4.73
N LYS A 272 10.08 -6.56 -4.03
CA LYS A 272 10.92 -5.91 -3.04
C LYS A 272 10.13 -5.46 -1.80
N PRO A 273 10.79 -5.29 -0.64
CA PRO A 273 10.23 -4.55 0.48
C PRO A 273 9.88 -3.12 0.07
N PHE A 274 8.79 -2.58 0.58
CA PHE A 274 8.38 -1.20 0.31
C PHE A 274 9.42 -0.17 0.77
N GLY A 275 10.20 -0.48 1.81
CA GLY A 275 11.38 0.29 2.25
C GLY A 275 12.36 0.63 1.14
N GLU A 276 12.58 -0.29 0.21
CA GLU A 276 13.56 -0.09 -0.85
C GLU A 276 13.14 0.98 -1.87
N PHE A 277 11.84 1.26 -2.03
CA PHE A 277 11.35 2.21 -3.03
C PHE A 277 12.00 3.60 -2.91
N PHE A 278 12.14 4.11 -1.68
CA PHE A 278 12.70 5.45 -1.45
C PHE A 278 14.21 5.47 -1.67
N THR A 279 14.92 4.42 -1.26
CA THR A 279 16.37 4.29 -1.51
C THR A 279 16.70 4.19 -3.00
N GLU A 280 15.88 3.50 -3.79
CA GLU A 280 16.04 3.39 -5.25
C GLU A 280 15.77 4.72 -5.95
N THR A 281 14.81 5.50 -5.44
CA THR A 281 14.44 6.79 -6.02
C THR A 281 15.52 7.84 -5.75
N GLU A 282 16.08 7.89 -4.55
CA GLU A 282 17.21 8.77 -4.20
C GLU A 282 18.44 8.49 -5.06
N ARG A 283 18.80 7.20 -5.25
CA ARG A 283 19.92 6.81 -6.14
C ARG A 283 19.69 7.24 -7.59
N ARG A 284 18.45 7.19 -8.08
CA ARG A 284 18.09 7.67 -9.44
C ARG A 284 18.14 9.19 -9.56
N ALA A 285 17.90 9.95 -8.48
CA ALA A 285 18.04 11.40 -8.47
C ALA A 285 19.52 11.82 -8.54
N VAL A 286 20.41 11.12 -7.82
CA VAL A 286 21.86 11.38 -7.82
C VAL A 286 22.53 11.02 -9.16
N LEU A 287 22.04 10.00 -9.86
CA LEU A 287 22.56 9.64 -11.20
C LEU A 287 22.06 10.56 -12.33
N ARG A 288 21.16 11.50 -12.03
CA ARG A 288 20.61 12.48 -12.98
C ARG A 288 21.08 13.92 -12.69
N SER A 289 21.81 14.16 -11.60
CA SER A 289 22.51 15.41 -11.28
C SER A 289 23.96 15.37 -11.74
#